data_AF-A0A9W8MPR5-F1
#
_entry.id   AF-A0A9W8MPR5-F1
#
_cell.length_a   1.000
_cell.length_b   1.000
_cell.length_c   1.000
_cell.angle_alpha   90.00
_cell.angle_beta   90.00
_cell.angle_gamma   90.00
#
_symmetry.space_group_name_H-M   'P 1'
#
loop_
_entity.id
_entity.type
_entity.pdbx_description
1 polymer ?
#
loop_
_entity_poly.entity_id
_entity_poly.type
_entity_poly.pdbx_seq_one_letter_code
_entity_poly.pdbx_strand_id
1 'polypeptide(L)'
;MGPGMRRDTLDYHFGDYNWRKIIQLGNSLLKKMTTATSDVAEHVIAHRELESTIDPEQLRSWMEAMTAWERDPTQPNPYEIAVKTPTQAAVRRQLAKEKGKALEAGIDVSLSNEAFPEDADKLPLGSLSGSSNHSS
;
A
#
# COMPACT_ATOMS: atom_id res chain seq x y z
N MET A 1 38.02 -40.13 14.02
CA MET A 1 37.44 -39.25 12.98
C MET A 1 38.59 -38.69 12.15
N GLY A 2 38.74 -39.11 10.89
CA GLY A 2 39.84 -38.67 10.02
C GLY A 2 39.63 -37.24 9.48
N PRO A 3 40.70 -36.52 9.12
CA PRO A 3 40.60 -35.20 8.49
C PRO A 3 39.87 -35.34 7.14
N GLY A 4 38.72 -34.67 7.01
CA GLY A 4 37.82 -34.76 5.84
C GLY A 4 36.36 -35.03 6.21
N MET A 5 36.13 -35.76 7.29
CA MET A 5 34.79 -36.24 7.67
C MET A 5 33.75 -35.14 7.87
N ARG A 6 34.16 -33.98 8.39
CA ARG A 6 33.24 -32.83 8.53
C ARG A 6 32.71 -32.35 7.18
N ARG A 7 33.57 -32.28 6.18
CA ARG A 7 33.22 -31.78 4.84
C ARG A 7 32.30 -32.78 4.15
N ASP A 8 32.67 -34.06 4.20
CA ASP A 8 31.86 -35.16 3.63
C ASP A 8 30.47 -35.24 4.29
N THR A 9 30.39 -35.02 5.60
CA THR A 9 29.11 -35.00 6.33
C THR A 9 28.22 -33.85 5.85
N LEU A 10 28.78 -32.64 5.71
CA LEU A 10 28.03 -31.48 5.21
C LEU A 10 27.56 -31.69 3.77
N ASP A 11 28.43 -32.20 2.90
CA ASP A 11 28.10 -32.45 1.50
C ASP A 11 27.00 -33.50 1.35
N TYR A 12 27.01 -34.56 2.18
CA TYR A 12 25.94 -35.55 2.20
C TYR A 12 24.60 -34.93 2.63
N HIS A 13 24.59 -34.12 3.70
CA HIS A 13 23.37 -33.48 4.18
C HIS A 13 22.80 -32.47 3.19
N PHE A 14 23.65 -31.65 2.57
CA PHE A 14 23.21 -30.70 1.54
C PHE A 14 22.75 -31.43 0.28
N GLY A 15 23.42 -32.50 -0.11
CA GLY A 15 23.01 -33.37 -1.22
C GLY A 15 21.62 -33.97 -1.02
N ASP A 16 21.38 -34.59 0.13
CA ASP A 16 20.07 -35.16 0.50
C ASP A 16 18.97 -34.08 0.54
N TYR A 17 19.27 -32.91 1.13
CA TYR A 17 18.31 -31.82 1.20
C TYR A 17 17.97 -31.25 -0.19
N ASN A 18 18.96 -31.09 -1.07
CA ASN A 18 18.76 -30.64 -2.44
C ASN A 18 17.96 -31.67 -3.25
N TRP A 19 18.30 -32.95 -3.13
CA TRP A 19 17.56 -34.04 -3.77
C TRP A 19 16.09 -34.03 -3.34
N ARG A 20 15.84 -33.92 -2.03
CA ARG A 20 14.48 -33.83 -1.48
C ARG A 20 13.71 -32.61 -2.00
N LYS A 21 14.35 -31.45 -2.15
CA LYS A 21 13.73 -30.28 -2.77
C LYS A 21 13.33 -30.56 -4.22
N ILE A 22 14.23 -31.16 -5.01
CA ILE A 22 13.98 -31.44 -6.43
C ILE A 22 12.82 -32.41 -6.60
N ILE A 23 12.78 -33.52 -5.86
CA ILE A 23 11.68 -34.50 -5.96
C ILE A 23 10.35 -33.92 -5.47
N GLN A 24 10.36 -33.02 -4.48
CA GLN A 24 9.14 -32.38 -3.98
C GLN A 24 8.68 -31.22 -4.87
N LEU A 25 9.55 -30.66 -5.71
CA LEU A 25 9.24 -29.52 -6.56
C LEU A 25 8.08 -29.81 -7.49
N GLY A 26 8.02 -31.01 -8.09
CA GLY A 26 6.91 -31.40 -8.97
C GLY A 26 5.55 -31.36 -8.28
N ASN A 27 5.46 -31.94 -7.08
CA ASN A 27 4.22 -31.90 -6.28
C ASN A 27 3.84 -30.48 -5.85
N SER A 28 4.85 -29.66 -5.50
CA SER A 28 4.63 -28.25 -5.16
C SER A 28 4.09 -27.46 -6.35
N LEU A 29 4.70 -27.63 -7.53
CA LEU A 29 4.28 -26.97 -8.76
C LEU A 29 2.89 -27.44 -9.21
N LEU A 30 2.59 -28.74 -9.11
CA LEU A 30 1.27 -29.27 -9.41
C LEU A 30 0.19 -28.61 -8.52
N LYS A 31 0.42 -28.57 -7.20
CA LYS A 31 -0.50 -27.92 -6.27
C LYS A 31 -0.70 -26.43 -6.62
N LYS A 32 0.39 -25.72 -6.91
CA LYS A 32 0.33 -24.31 -7.33
C LYS A 32 -0.42 -24.13 -8.64
N MET A 33 -0.25 -25.02 -9.62
CA MET A 33 -0.96 -24.97 -10.90
C MET A 33 -2.45 -25.19 -10.71
N THR A 34 -2.85 -26.17 -9.89
CA THR A 34 -4.26 -26.43 -9.58
C THR A 34 -4.93 -25.23 -8.93
N THR A 35 -4.29 -24.63 -7.92
CA THR A 35 -4.78 -23.41 -7.26
C THR A 35 -4.83 -22.24 -8.25
N ALA A 36 -3.76 -22.00 -9.01
CA ALA A 36 -3.76 -20.93 -10.00
C ALA A 36 -4.90 -21.10 -11.01
N THR A 37 -5.18 -22.33 -11.44
CA THR A 37 -6.24 -22.65 -12.40
C THR A 37 -7.64 -22.41 -11.82
N SER A 38 -7.88 -22.77 -10.55
CA SER A 38 -9.16 -22.47 -9.89
C SER A 38 -9.37 -20.96 -9.75
N ASP A 39 -8.31 -20.22 -9.48
CA ASP A 39 -8.39 -18.82 -9.09
C ASP A 39 -8.36 -17.88 -10.31
N VAL A 40 -8.08 -18.37 -11.53
CA VAL A 40 -8.02 -17.55 -12.76
C VAL A 40 -9.29 -16.74 -12.96
N ALA A 41 -10.47 -17.36 -12.77
CA ALA A 41 -11.74 -16.69 -13.01
C ALA A 41 -11.91 -15.46 -12.10
N GLU A 42 -11.63 -15.63 -10.80
CA GLU A 42 -11.71 -14.54 -9.81
C GLU A 42 -10.68 -13.45 -10.10
N HIS A 43 -9.43 -13.82 -10.43
CA HIS A 43 -8.40 -12.86 -10.78
C HIS A 43 -8.72 -12.06 -12.05
N VAL A 44 -9.29 -12.70 -13.08
CA VAL A 44 -9.71 -12.01 -14.30
C VAL A 44 -10.84 -11.03 -14.02
N ILE A 45 -11.81 -11.40 -13.17
CA ILE A 45 -12.89 -10.51 -12.77
C ILE A 45 -12.33 -9.30 -12.00
N ALA A 46 -11.54 -9.55 -10.95
CA ALA A 46 -10.96 -8.50 -10.13
C ALA A 46 -10.05 -7.55 -10.94
N HIS A 47 -9.31 -8.09 -11.90
CA HIS A 47 -8.46 -7.29 -12.78
C HIS A 47 -9.29 -6.35 -13.67
N ARG A 48 -10.37 -6.86 -14.30
CA ARG A 48 -11.26 -6.05 -15.14
C ARG A 48 -12.01 -5.00 -14.33
N GLU A 49 -12.45 -5.35 -13.12
CA GLU A 49 -13.08 -4.41 -12.21
C GLU A 49 -12.12 -3.27 -11.86
N LEU A 50 -10.86 -3.58 -11.55
CA LEU A 50 -9.83 -2.56 -11.31
C LEU A 50 -9.63 -1.66 -12.56
N GLU A 51 -9.46 -2.25 -13.74
CA GLU A 51 -9.29 -1.50 -14.99
C GLU A 51 -10.47 -0.56 -15.26
N SER A 52 -11.70 -0.98 -14.93
CA SER A 52 -12.90 -0.17 -15.11
C SER A 52 -12.95 1.09 -14.25
N THR A 53 -12.17 1.13 -13.16
CA THR A 53 -12.10 2.29 -12.24
C THR A 53 -11.06 3.33 -12.67
N ILE A 54 -10.20 3.01 -13.63
CA ILE A 54 -9.08 3.84 -14.07
C ILE A 54 -9.47 4.54 -15.38
N ASP A 55 -9.03 5.79 -15.55
CA ASP A 55 -9.20 6.50 -16.82
C ASP A 55 -8.53 5.71 -17.98
N PRO A 56 -9.24 5.47 -19.09
CA PRO A 56 -8.73 4.61 -20.16
C PRO A 56 -7.50 5.19 -20.87
N GLU A 57 -7.35 6.52 -20.94
CA GLU A 57 -6.17 7.14 -21.53
C GLU A 57 -4.95 6.95 -20.63
N GLN A 58 -5.13 7.14 -19.32
CA GLN A 58 -4.10 6.86 -18.33
C GLN A 58 -3.68 5.38 -18.37
N LEU A 59 -4.62 4.44 -18.37
CA LEU A 59 -4.34 3.01 -18.44
C LEU A 59 -3.53 2.65 -19.70
N ARG A 60 -3.92 3.19 -20.86
CA ARG A 60 -3.19 2.99 -22.13
C ARG A 60 -1.77 3.51 -22.06
N SER A 61 -1.59 4.76 -21.61
CA SER A 61 -0.26 5.38 -21.52
C SER A 61 0.68 4.58 -20.59
N TRP A 62 0.13 4.04 -19.50
CA TRP A 62 0.86 3.19 -18.59
C TRP A 62 1.22 1.87 -19.29
N MET A 63 0.26 1.11 -19.84
CA MET A 63 0.59 -0.15 -20.54
C MET A 63 1.64 0.01 -21.65
N GLU A 64 1.64 1.14 -22.39
CA GLU A 64 2.66 1.46 -23.38
C GLU A 64 4.05 1.66 -22.76
N ALA A 65 4.14 2.45 -21.68
CA ALA A 65 5.39 2.64 -20.95
C ALA A 65 5.91 1.33 -20.34
N MET A 66 5.03 0.47 -19.83
CA MET A 66 5.37 -0.86 -19.31
C MET A 66 6.02 -1.72 -20.38
N THR A 67 5.32 -1.85 -21.51
CA THR A 67 5.73 -2.71 -22.61
C THR A 67 7.03 -2.22 -23.24
N ALA A 68 7.22 -0.89 -23.32
CA ALA A 68 8.46 -0.29 -23.80
C ALA A 68 9.65 -0.65 -22.90
N TRP A 69 9.47 -0.57 -21.57
CA TRP A 69 10.50 -0.89 -20.60
C TRP A 69 10.80 -2.40 -20.50
N GLU A 70 9.78 -3.26 -20.54
CA GLU A 70 9.97 -4.72 -20.52
C GLU A 70 10.74 -5.22 -21.75
N ARG A 71 10.54 -4.56 -22.90
CA ARG A 71 11.28 -4.86 -24.13
C ARG A 71 12.70 -4.29 -24.11
N ASP A 72 12.87 -3.09 -23.54
CA ASP A 72 14.13 -2.38 -23.50
C ASP A 72 14.32 -1.69 -22.13
N PRO A 73 15.13 -2.27 -21.23
CA PRO A 73 15.38 -1.72 -19.90
C PRO A 73 16.11 -0.37 -19.89
N THR A 74 16.56 0.14 -21.04
CA THR A 74 17.14 1.49 -21.14
C THR A 74 16.08 2.59 -21.22
N GLN A 75 14.81 2.22 -21.47
CA GLN A 75 13.68 3.14 -21.43
C GLN A 75 13.37 3.59 -19.99
N PRO A 76 12.62 4.70 -19.81
CA PRO A 76 12.20 5.13 -18.49
C PRO A 76 11.45 4.01 -17.74
N ASN A 77 11.92 3.69 -16.54
CA ASN A 77 11.30 2.68 -15.69
C ASN A 77 9.98 3.23 -15.12
N PRO A 78 8.83 2.66 -15.52
CA PRO A 78 7.53 3.18 -15.12
C PRO A 78 7.17 2.85 -13.65
N TYR A 79 7.91 1.95 -13.02
CA TYR A 79 7.76 1.63 -11.59
C TYR A 79 8.57 2.57 -10.69
N GLU A 80 9.43 3.42 -11.25
CA GLU A 80 10.15 4.43 -10.49
C GLU A 80 9.26 5.63 -10.18
N ILE A 81 9.34 6.10 -8.94
CA ILE A 81 8.59 7.27 -8.50
C ILE A 81 9.22 8.51 -9.14
N ALA A 82 8.58 9.04 -10.19
CA ALA A 82 9.05 10.24 -10.87
C ALA A 82 8.92 11.53 -10.02
N VAL A 83 8.00 11.53 -9.05
CA VAL A 83 7.75 12.70 -8.20
C VAL A 83 8.73 12.71 -7.03
N LYS A 84 9.56 13.75 -6.95
CA LYS A 84 10.32 14.06 -5.74
C LYS A 84 9.35 14.52 -4.66
N THR A 85 8.85 13.60 -3.85
CA THR A 85 8.06 13.96 -2.67
C THR A 85 8.94 14.80 -1.74
N PRO A 86 8.47 15.99 -1.30
CA PRO A 86 9.25 16.79 -0.37
C PRO A 86 9.42 16.00 0.92
N THR A 87 10.65 15.96 1.43
CA THR A 87 10.90 15.32 2.72
C THR A 87 10.10 16.05 3.80
N GLN A 88 9.74 15.35 4.89
CA GLN A 88 9.05 15.98 6.03
C GLN A 88 9.81 17.23 6.53
N ALA A 89 11.14 17.21 6.49
CA ALA A 89 11.98 18.36 6.81
C ALA A 89 11.80 19.53 5.82
N ALA A 90 11.70 19.25 4.52
CA ALA A 90 11.42 20.27 3.50
C ALA A 90 10.03 20.90 3.71
N VAL A 91 9.01 20.08 4.01
CA VAL A 91 7.66 20.56 4.34
C VAL A 91 7.68 21.43 5.60
N ARG A 92 8.31 20.97 6.69
CA ARG A 92 8.46 21.76 7.93
C ARG A 92 9.20 23.08 7.70
N ARG A 93 10.25 23.06 6.86
CA ARG A 93 11.00 24.27 6.50
C ARG A 93 10.13 25.26 5.73
N GLN A 94 9.31 24.78 4.81
CA GLN A 94 8.38 25.63 4.06
C GLN A 94 7.34 26.25 4.98
N LEU A 95 6.70 25.46 5.85
CA LEU A 95 5.74 25.95 6.85
C LEU A 95 6.38 26.97 7.80
N ALA A 96 7.62 26.75 8.25
CA ALA A 96 8.33 27.71 9.10
C ALA A 96 8.62 29.04 8.39
N LYS A 97 8.98 29.01 7.10
CA LYS A 97 9.17 30.23 6.28
C LYS A 97 7.87 31.00 6.11
N GLU A 98 6.77 30.30 5.83
CA GLU A 98 5.45 30.90 5.66
C GLU A 98 4.96 31.54 6.97
N LYS A 99 5.16 30.85 8.12
CA LYS A 99 4.89 31.41 9.45
C LYS A 99 5.73 32.66 9.73
N GLY A 100 7.02 32.65 9.38
CA GLY A 100 7.90 33.82 9.52
C GLY A 100 7.40 35.03 8.72
N LYS A 101 7.02 34.83 7.45
CA LYS A 101 6.47 35.89 6.59
C LYS A 101 5.13 36.43 7.11
N ALA A 102 4.25 35.56 7.61
CA ALA A 102 2.98 35.97 8.19
C ALA A 102 3.20 36.85 9.43
N LEU A 103 4.15 36.46 10.30
CA LEU A 103 4.53 37.23 11.47
C LEU A 103 5.11 38.61 11.08
N GLU A 104 5.97 38.68 10.07
CA GLU A 104 6.50 39.95 9.52
C GLU A 104 5.39 40.84 8.96
N ALA A 105 4.34 40.26 8.38
CA ALA A 105 3.16 40.97 7.90
C ALA A 105 2.14 41.31 9.02
N GLY A 106 2.46 41.01 10.28
CA GLY A 106 1.59 41.27 11.44
C GLY A 106 0.41 40.30 11.58
N ILE A 107 0.41 39.19 10.83
CA ILE A 107 -0.61 38.14 10.87
C ILE A 107 -0.09 37.01 11.77
N ASP A 108 -0.59 36.95 13.00
CA ASP A 108 -0.26 35.86 13.91
C ASP A 108 -1.12 34.63 13.65
N VAL A 109 -0.54 33.63 12.99
CA VAL A 109 -1.18 32.34 12.65
C VAL A 109 -1.07 31.33 13.81
N SER A 110 -0.54 31.73 14.97
CA SER A 110 -0.34 30.82 16.12
C SER A 110 -1.60 30.62 16.99
N LEU A 111 -2.67 31.37 16.74
CA LEU A 111 -3.88 31.36 17.57
C LEU A 111 -5.09 30.83 16.80
N SER A 112 -5.18 29.50 16.69
CA SER A 112 -6.48 28.82 16.55
C SER A 112 -6.56 27.79 17.65
N ASN A 113 -7.07 28.22 18.80
CA ASN A 113 -7.38 27.36 19.94
C ASN A 113 -8.79 26.76 19.78
N GLU A 114 -9.10 26.21 18.60
CA GLU A 114 -10.19 25.24 18.52
C GLU A 114 -9.59 23.90 18.90
N ALA A 115 -9.60 23.66 20.21
CA ALA A 115 -9.48 22.32 20.75
C ALA A 115 -10.52 21.46 20.04
N PHE A 116 -10.06 20.39 19.37
CA PHE A 116 -10.95 19.31 18.96
C PHE A 116 -11.76 18.92 20.21
N PRO A 117 -13.09 19.03 20.19
CA PRO A 117 -13.87 18.73 21.38
C PRO A 117 -13.75 17.22 21.65
N GLU A 118 -13.02 16.88 22.71
CA GLU A 118 -12.82 15.53 23.23
C GLU A 118 -14.06 14.99 23.97
N ASP A 119 -15.25 15.57 23.74
CA ASP A 119 -16.49 15.26 24.47
C ASP A 119 -17.66 14.90 23.53
N ALA A 120 -17.44 13.96 22.61
CA ALA A 120 -18.52 13.40 21.78
C ALA A 120 -19.35 12.29 22.47
N ASP A 121 -19.17 12.07 23.79
CA ASP A 121 -19.75 10.93 24.51
C ASP A 121 -20.83 11.28 25.56
N LYS A 122 -21.38 12.50 25.56
CA LYS A 122 -22.52 12.84 26.44
C LYS A 122 -23.63 13.59 25.73
N LEU A 123 -24.43 12.85 24.95
CA LEU A 123 -25.80 13.26 24.65
C LEU A 123 -26.71 12.85 25.83
N PRO A 124 -27.36 13.78 26.55
CA PRO A 124 -28.40 13.41 27.49
C PRO A 124 -29.67 13.00 26.72
N LEU A 125 -30.15 11.78 26.99
CA LEU A 125 -31.48 11.30 26.59
C LEU A 125 -32.54 12.26 27.14
N GLY A 126 -33.04 13.16 26.30
CA GLY A 126 -34.16 14.04 26.61
C GLY A 126 -35.43 13.22 26.84
N SER A 127 -35.93 13.27 28.07
CA SER A 127 -37.22 12.73 28.48
C SER A 127 -38.37 13.42 27.75
N LEU A 128 -39.10 12.67 26.92
CA LEU A 128 -40.41 13.08 26.41
C LEU A 128 -41.46 12.90 27.53
N SER A 129 -41.72 13.97 28.27
CA SER A 129 -42.92 14.13 29.09
C SER A 129 -43.85 15.08 28.35
N GLY A 130 -45.04 14.58 28.01
CA GLY A 130 -46.05 15.33 27.27
C GLY A 130 -46.78 16.37 28.12
N SER A 131 -47.40 17.33 27.45
CA SER A 131 -48.69 17.83 27.89
C SER A 131 -49.48 18.40 26.73
N SER A 132 -50.76 18.03 26.75
CA SER A 132 -51.88 18.47 25.95
C SER A 132 -52.00 19.98 25.80
N ASN A 133 -52.55 20.43 24.67
CA ASN A 133 -53.55 21.50 24.71
C ASN A 133 -54.58 21.37 23.58
N HIS A 134 -55.80 21.74 23.94
CA HIS A 134 -57.09 21.50 23.32
C HIS A 134 -57.56 22.73 22.52
N SER A 135 -58.68 22.56 21.79
CA SER A 135 -59.57 23.57 21.16
C SER A 135 -59.15 24.03 19.75
N SER A 136 -60.00 24.03 18.71
CA SER A 136 -61.47 23.94 18.58
C SER A 136 -61.86 23.17 17.32
#